data_AF-A0A9X2ESV6-F1
#
_entry.id   AF-A0A9X2ESV6-F1
#
_cell.length_a   1.000
_cell.length_b   1.000
_cell.length_c   1.000
_cell.angle_alpha   90.00
_cell.angle_beta   90.00
_cell.angle_gamma   90.00
#
_symmetry.space_group_name_H-M   'P 1'
#
loop_
_entity.id
_entity.type
_entity.pdbx_description
1 polymer ?
#
loop_
_entity_poly.entity_id
_entity_poly.type
_entity_poly.pdbx_seq_one_letter_code
_entity_poly.pdbx_strand_id
1 'polypeptide(L)'
;GHLGAEDTAYQEGAVKFQQLVRQFSDNDIDVQIFPNGVLGDEGELFEQQMAGVLDVSIINPGKITDFSETANIFSFPFLYRD
;
A
#
# COMPACT_ATOMS: atom_id res chain seq x y z
N GLY A 1 -1.30 -1.90 -5.24
CA GLY A 1 -2.62 -1.27 -5.39
C GLY A 1 -2.92 -0.37 -4.21
N HIS A 2 -3.89 0.53 -4.36
CA HIS A 2 -4.42 1.33 -3.25
C HIS A 2 -5.90 1.68 -3.46
N LEU A 3 -6.59 2.03 -2.38
CA LEU A 3 -8.02 2.39 -2.42
C LEU A 3 -8.26 3.84 -2.86
N GLY A 4 -7.26 4.72 -2.69
CA GLY A 4 -7.39 6.14 -3.07
C GLY A 4 -7.76 6.34 -4.54
N ALA A 5 -8.57 7.36 -4.81
CA ALA A 5 -8.88 7.80 -6.17
C ALA A 5 -7.68 8.48 -6.84
N GLU A 6 -7.77 8.69 -8.15
CA GLU A 6 -6.66 9.21 -8.96
C GLU A 6 -6.24 10.64 -8.62
N ASP A 7 -7.10 11.41 -7.95
CA ASP A 7 -6.85 12.78 -7.48
C ASP A 7 -6.40 12.85 -6.01
N THR A 8 -6.10 11.70 -5.40
CA THR A 8 -5.64 11.63 -4.00
C THR A 8 -4.12 11.65 -3.88
N ALA A 9 -3.63 12.01 -2.69
CA ALA A 9 -2.20 11.94 -2.37
C ALA A 9 -1.63 10.52 -2.47
N TYR A 10 -2.46 9.47 -2.33
CA TYR A 10 -2.03 8.08 -2.54
C TYR A 10 -1.64 7.83 -4.00
N GLN A 11 -2.44 8.33 -4.95
CA GLN A 11 -2.13 8.24 -6.36
C GLN A 11 -0.88 9.08 -6.69
N GLU A 12 -0.79 10.30 -6.17
CA GLU A 12 0.38 11.15 -6.40
C GLU A 12 1.67 10.47 -5.91
N GLY A 13 1.63 9.90 -4.70
CA GLY A 13 2.74 9.14 -4.13
C GLY A 13 3.09 7.91 -4.96
N ALA A 14 2.10 7.15 -5.42
CA ALA A 14 2.30 5.97 -6.27
C ALA A 14 2.93 6.33 -7.63
N VAL A 15 2.47 7.41 -8.26
CA VAL A 15 3.06 7.94 -9.52
C VAL A 15 4.50 8.38 -9.28
N LYS A 16 4.77 9.06 -8.16
CA LYS A 16 6.14 9.46 -7.83
C LYS A 16 7.05 8.24 -7.57
N PHE A 17 6.54 7.23 -6.88
CA PHE A 17 7.24 5.96 -6.67
C PHE A 17 7.58 5.27 -7.99
N GLN A 18 6.61 5.14 -8.90
CA GLN A 18 6.82 4.59 -10.26
C GLN A 18 7.95 5.33 -10.99
N GLN A 19 7.92 6.67 -11.00
CA GLN A 19 8.96 7.48 -11.64
C GLN A 19 10.35 7.23 -11.05
N LEU A 20 10.46 7.19 -9.72
CA LEU A 20 11.72 6.99 -9.02
C LEU A 20 12.27 5.58 -9.24
N VAL A 21 11.42 4.55 -9.17
CA VAL A 21 11.82 3.16 -9.45
C VAL A 21 12.38 3.05 -10.86
N ARG A 22 11.66 3.59 -11.84
CA ARG A 22 12.13 3.60 -13.23
C ARG A 22 13.45 4.34 -13.39
N GLN A 23 13.61 5.49 -12.74
CA GLN A 23 14.86 6.27 -12.79
C GLN A 23 16.04 5.51 -12.17
N PHE A 24 15.88 4.95 -10.97
CA PHE A 24 16.96 4.30 -10.24
C PHE A 24 17.29 2.89 -10.72
N SER A 25 16.38 2.26 -11.46
CA SER A 25 16.61 0.97 -12.12
C SER A 25 17.17 1.10 -13.54
N ASP A 26 17.58 2.30 -13.97
CA ASP A 26 17.99 2.55 -15.36
C ASP A 26 16.94 2.11 -16.40
N ASN A 27 15.65 2.25 -16.04
CA ASN A 27 14.46 1.79 -16.78
C ASN A 27 14.25 0.26 -16.85
N ASP A 28 14.97 -0.53 -16.05
CA ASP A 28 14.81 -1.99 -16.03
C ASP A 28 13.57 -2.45 -15.26
N ILE A 29 13.06 -1.63 -14.33
CA ILE A 29 11.87 -1.93 -13.52
C ILE A 29 10.73 -0.95 -13.87
N ASP A 30 9.56 -1.51 -14.18
CA ASP A 30 8.30 -0.76 -14.34
C ASP A 30 7.34 -1.06 -13.18
N VAL A 31 6.54 -0.08 -12.80
CA VAL A 31 5.55 -0.20 -11.71
C VAL A 31 4.18 0.09 -12.28
N GLN A 32 3.31 -0.92 -12.33
CA GLN A 32 1.90 -0.73 -12.71
C GLN A 32 1.08 -0.31 -11.48
N ILE A 33 0.36 0.80 -11.59
CA ILE A 33 -0.45 1.36 -10.51
C ILE A 33 -1.92 0.92 -10.69
N PHE A 34 -2.51 0.42 -9.61
CA PHE A 34 -3.92 0.01 -9.54
C PHE A 34 -4.63 0.86 -8.47
N PRO A 35 -5.25 1.99 -8.85
CA PRO A 35 -5.96 2.89 -7.92
C PRO A 35 -7.42 2.46 -7.71
N ASN A 36 -8.20 3.28 -7.01
CA ASN A 36 -9.66 3.13 -6.86
C ASN A 36 -10.12 1.79 -6.26
N GLY A 37 -9.26 1.06 -5.54
CA GLY A 37 -9.63 -0.23 -4.97
C GLY A 37 -10.00 -1.29 -6.02
N VAL A 38 -9.52 -1.18 -7.26
CA VAL A 38 -9.87 -2.12 -8.34
C VAL A 38 -9.40 -3.55 -8.09
N LEU A 39 -8.48 -3.74 -7.14
CA LEU A 39 -7.97 -5.05 -6.72
C LEU A 39 -8.59 -5.53 -5.40
N GLY A 40 -9.59 -4.83 -4.87
CA GLY A 40 -10.25 -5.17 -3.61
C GLY A 40 -10.05 -4.15 -2.50
N ASP A 41 -10.50 -4.52 -1.29
CA ASP A 41 -10.29 -3.74 -0.07
C ASP A 41 -8.88 -3.90 0.51
N GLU A 42 -8.57 -3.19 1.61
CA GLU A 42 -7.22 -3.21 2.20
C GLU A 42 -6.80 -4.59 2.71
N GLY A 43 -7.73 -5.41 3.18
CA GLY A 43 -7.44 -6.77 3.65
C GLY A 43 -7.11 -7.68 2.47
N GLU A 44 -7.94 -7.64 1.43
CA GLU A 44 -7.73 -8.41 0.19
C GLU A 44 -6.41 -8.02 -0.50
N LEU A 45 -6.04 -6.73 -0.50
CA LEU A 45 -4.74 -6.26 -1.00
C LEU A 45 -3.57 -6.84 -0.20
N PHE A 46 -3.68 -6.87 1.13
CA PHE A 46 -2.63 -7.40 2.00
C PHE A 46 -2.48 -8.92 1.84
N GLU A 47 -3.58 -9.65 1.72
CA GLU A 47 -3.57 -11.09 1.43
C GLU A 47 -2.91 -11.40 0.07
N GLN A 48 -3.26 -10.66 -0.99
CA GLN A 48 -2.60 -10.77 -2.29
C GLN A 48 -1.10 -10.49 -2.21
N GLN A 49 -0.70 -9.53 -1.37
CA GLN A 49 0.72 -9.22 -1.14
C GLN A 49 1.44 -10.36 -0.41
N MET A 50 0.84 -10.93 0.64
CA MET A 50 1.39 -12.09 1.34
C MET A 50 1.49 -13.32 0.44
N ALA A 51 0.54 -13.50 -0.49
CA ALA A 51 0.54 -14.58 -1.46
C ALA A 51 1.56 -14.38 -2.60
N GLY A 52 2.20 -13.21 -2.69
CA GLY A 52 3.14 -12.87 -3.76
C GLY A 52 2.48 -12.58 -5.11
N VAL A 53 1.17 -12.33 -5.12
CA VAL A 53 0.41 -11.95 -6.33
C VAL A 53 0.54 -10.45 -6.59
N LEU A 54 0.60 -9.64 -5.52
CA LEU A 54 0.78 -8.20 -5.58
C LEU A 54 2.11 -7.81 -4.91
N ASP A 55 2.96 -7.05 -5.59
CA ASP A 55 4.26 -6.69 -5.02
C ASP A 55 4.17 -5.61 -3.95
N VAL A 56 3.29 -4.61 -4.15
CA VAL A 56 3.18 -3.42 -3.30
C VAL A 56 1.72 -3.01 -3.11
N SER A 57 1.34 -2.75 -1.86
CA SER A 57 0.05 -2.13 -1.51
C SER A 57 0.24 -0.94 -0.55
N ILE A 58 -0.66 0.04 -0.62
CA ILE A 58 -0.79 1.08 0.39
C ILE A 58 -2.03 0.76 1.22
N ILE A 59 -1.82 0.42 2.49
CA ILE A 59 -2.86 -0.04 3.40
C ILE A 59 -2.75 0.66 4.75
N ASN A 60 -3.88 0.88 5.40
CA ASN A 60 -3.95 1.32 6.78
C ASN A 60 -3.35 0.25 7.71
N PRO A 61 -2.32 0.57 8.53
CA PRO A 61 -1.73 -0.39 9.47
C PRO A 61 -2.72 -1.00 10.48
N GLY A 62 -3.82 -0.32 10.79
CA GLY A 62 -4.88 -0.85 11.65
C GLY A 62 -5.66 -2.01 11.00
N LYS A 63 -5.57 -2.20 9.67
CA LYS A 63 -6.20 -3.32 8.96
C LYS A 63 -5.38 -4.60 8.97
N ILE A 64 -4.12 -4.52 9.38
CA ILE A 64 -3.24 -5.69 9.42
C ILE A 64 -3.13 -6.32 10.83
N THR A 65 -3.85 -5.80 11.81
CA THR A 65 -3.85 -6.32 13.20
C THR A 65 -4.30 -7.76 13.29
N ASP A 66 -5.21 -8.19 12.40
CA ASP A 66 -5.75 -9.55 12.39
C ASP A 66 -4.71 -10.58 11.94
N PHE A 67 -3.64 -10.15 11.27
CA PHE A 67 -2.59 -11.03 10.73
C PHE A 67 -1.36 -11.14 11.64
N SER A 68 -1.20 -10.25 12.63
CA SER A 68 -0.10 -10.30 13.59
C SER A 68 -0.43 -9.57 14.88
N GLU A 69 -0.28 -10.26 16.01
CA GLU A 69 -0.46 -9.65 17.34
C GLU A 69 0.46 -8.44 17.57
N THR A 70 1.63 -8.42 16.94
CA THR A 70 2.56 -7.28 17.04
C THR A 70 2.03 -6.04 16.33
N ALA A 71 1.19 -6.20 15.29
CA ALA A 71 0.57 -5.08 14.59
C ALA A 71 -0.50 -4.36 15.43
N ASN A 72 -1.00 -4.97 16.52
CA ASN A 72 -1.94 -4.31 17.45
C ASN A 72 -1.42 -2.99 18.02
N ILE A 73 -0.09 -2.77 17.98
CA ILE A 73 0.52 -1.49 18.32
C ILE A 73 -0.10 -0.31 17.56
N PHE A 74 -0.52 -0.52 16.31
CA PHE A 74 -1.12 0.53 15.48
C PHE A 74 -2.56 0.90 15.85
N SER A 75 -3.22 0.12 16.72
CA SER A 75 -4.63 0.30 17.07
C SER A 75 -4.86 0.72 18.53
N PHE A 76 -3.81 0.86 19.34
CA PHE A 76 -3.97 1.31 20.72
C PHE A 76 -4.29 2.81 20.80
N PRO A 77 -5.38 3.20 21.47
CA PRO A 77 -5.73 4.61 21.61
C PRO A 77 -4.69 5.34 22.48
N PHE A 78 -4.37 6.58 22.09
CA PHE A 78 -3.41 7.47 22.77
C PHE A 78 -1.94 6.99 22.81
N LEU A 79 -1.58 5.96 22.02
CA LEU A 79 -0.20 5.50 21.94
C LEU A 79 0.69 6.53 21.23
N TYR A 80 0.17 7.13 20.16
CA TYR A 80 0.84 8.16 19.38
C TYR A 80 0.45 9.56 19.90
N ARG A 81 1.43 10.44 20.07
CA ARG A 81 1.22 11.82 20.54
C ARG A 81 0.96 12.79 19.39
N ASP A 82 1.36 12.41 18.18
CA ASP A 82 1.35 13.17 16.93
C ASP A 82 1.18 12.24 15.72
#